data_AF-A0A8J8CMV9-F1
#
_entry.id   AF-A0A8J8CMV9-F1
#
_cell.length_a   1.000
_cell.length_b   1.000
_cell.length_c   1.000
_cell.angle_alpha   90.00
_cell.angle_beta   90.00
_cell.angle_gamma   90.00
#
_symmetry.space_group_name_H-M   'P 1'
#
loop_
_entity.id
_entity.type
_entity.pdbx_description
1 polymer ?
#
loop_
_entity_poly.entity_id
_entity_poly.type
_entity_poly.pdbx_seq_one_letter_code
_entity_poly.pdbx_strand_id
1 'polypeptide(L)'
;MLNSLLDALRVHLPPPVAGVPLSSLSAVSVVDRAIGIGNRRGNETRGGFTVVALKGGRLDTVVRFQLWGTQPSQVDSAIALLRDNIEAAKNGLRSQGLLRLTAQATSVPEFNSTLNAWIGTTDYQVLYEFHLDDTEGAESLIARIPIEIDSGFGESTVVTDHLVRWDDQAAPTLEVRGQGGANLRVDGLSILAFLPAGWNGSSVTISSIVQGIESTQTFSSVRAFLEEFVLENKTAVLGGNIYQSGYWILPKSGFPSSITLTGNRDVFQVSYSDDKFDSNAIFYLRLIS
;
A
#
# COMPACT_ATOMS: atom_id res chain seq x y z
N MET A 1 12.65 1.42 13.01
CA MET A 1 12.68 -0.05 13.10
C MET A 1 12.79 -0.50 14.55
N LEU A 2 13.92 -0.29 15.23
CA LEU A 2 14.10 -0.71 16.63
C LEU A 2 13.07 -0.07 17.57
N ASN A 3 12.82 1.24 17.44
CA ASN A 3 11.80 1.92 18.24
C ASN A 3 10.41 1.31 18.03
N SER A 4 10.03 0.99 16.79
CA SER A 4 8.75 0.34 16.48
C SER A 4 8.61 -1.02 17.17
N LEU A 5 9.68 -1.82 17.20
CA LEU A 5 9.72 -3.07 17.96
C LEU A 5 9.55 -2.81 19.47
N LEU A 6 10.32 -1.88 20.03
CA LEU A 6 10.25 -1.58 21.46
C LEU A 6 8.88 -1.03 21.86
N ASP A 7 8.27 -0.19 21.04
CA ASP A 7 6.94 0.37 21.28
C ASP A 7 5.86 -0.71 21.22
N ALA A 8 5.94 -1.64 20.26
CA ALA A 8 5.03 -2.80 20.19
C ALA A 8 5.08 -3.67 21.45
N LEU A 9 6.28 -3.86 22.02
CA LEU A 9 6.45 -4.67 23.24
C LEU A 9 6.17 -3.90 24.54
N ARG A 10 6.39 -2.58 24.56
CA ARG A 10 6.28 -1.76 25.78
C ARG A 10 4.86 -1.73 26.34
N VAL A 11 3.84 -1.82 25.48
CA VAL A 11 2.42 -1.85 25.90
C VAL A 11 2.09 -3.05 26.78
N HIS A 12 2.92 -4.11 26.74
CA HIS A 12 2.72 -5.33 27.54
C HIS A 12 3.41 -5.31 28.90
N LEU A 13 4.12 -4.23 29.24
CA LEU A 13 4.73 -4.07 30.57
C LEU A 13 3.65 -4.15 31.68
N PRO A 14 3.94 -4.83 32.80
CA PRO A 14 3.07 -4.85 33.96
C PRO A 14 2.77 -3.44 34.49
N PRO A 15 1.62 -3.24 35.17
CA PRO A 15 1.32 -1.98 35.83
C PRO A 15 2.41 -1.56 36.83
N PRO A 16 2.64 -0.26 37.02
CA PRO A 16 3.64 0.22 37.95
C PRO A 16 3.29 -0.12 39.40
N VAL A 17 4.30 -0.49 40.18
CA VAL A 17 4.17 -0.70 41.63
C VAL A 17 4.54 0.59 42.35
N ALA A 18 3.70 1.01 43.32
CA ALA A 18 3.93 2.26 44.04
C ALA A 18 5.21 2.18 44.90
N GLY A 19 5.98 3.27 44.90
CA GLY A 19 7.19 3.41 45.73
C GLY A 19 8.43 2.71 45.18
N VAL A 20 8.40 2.19 43.95
CA VAL A 20 9.57 1.64 43.25
C VAL A 20 9.71 2.26 41.86
N PRO A 21 10.88 2.14 41.19
CA PRO A 21 11.05 2.62 39.82
C PRO A 21 10.08 1.97 38.83
N LEU A 22 9.85 2.65 37.71
CA LEU A 22 9.06 2.09 36.62
C LEU A 22 9.78 0.91 35.96
N SER A 23 9.01 -0.13 35.63
CA SER A 23 9.46 -1.20 34.75
C SER A 23 9.88 -0.65 33.39
N SER A 24 10.95 -1.20 32.83
CA SER A 24 11.53 -0.71 31.57
C SER A 24 11.81 -1.84 30.58
N LEU A 25 11.99 -1.45 29.32
CA LEU A 25 12.33 -2.33 28.21
C LEU A 25 13.49 -1.71 27.44
N SER A 26 14.51 -2.53 27.18
CA SER A 26 15.71 -2.11 26.44
C SER A 26 16.15 -3.19 25.45
N ALA A 27 16.90 -2.80 24.42
CA ALA A 27 17.56 -3.75 23.52
C ALA A 27 18.97 -4.04 24.06
N VAL A 28 19.29 -5.32 24.22
CA VAL A 28 20.61 -5.82 24.66
C VAL A 28 21.53 -6.04 23.47
N SER A 29 20.98 -6.58 22.38
CA SER A 29 21.69 -6.78 21.13
C SER A 29 20.75 -6.58 19.96
N VAL A 30 21.28 -6.07 18.85
CA VAL A 30 20.53 -5.82 17.61
C VAL A 30 21.37 -6.32 16.45
N VAL A 31 20.81 -7.26 15.69
CA VAL A 31 21.42 -7.76 14.45
C VAL A 31 20.44 -7.58 13.31
N ASP A 32 20.86 -6.82 12.30
CA ASP A 32 20.08 -6.64 11.10
C ASP A 32 20.17 -7.88 10.20
N ARG A 33 19.04 -8.28 9.64
CA ARG A 33 18.92 -9.39 8.69
C ARG A 33 18.14 -8.93 7.46
N ALA A 34 18.57 -9.42 6.30
CA ALA A 34 17.86 -9.18 5.06
C ALA A 34 16.58 -10.03 4.96
N ILE A 35 15.54 -9.47 4.34
CA ILE A 35 14.29 -10.19 4.01
C ILE A 35 14.33 -10.89 2.64
N GLY A 36 15.42 -10.70 1.89
CA GLY A 36 15.63 -11.18 0.52
C GLY A 36 16.90 -10.56 -0.08
N ILE A 37 17.12 -10.74 -1.38
CA ILE A 37 18.23 -10.09 -2.09
C ILE A 37 17.97 -8.58 -2.12
N GLY A 38 18.91 -7.79 -1.59
CA GLY A 38 18.79 -6.34 -1.57
C GLY A 38 17.62 -5.81 -0.73
N ASN A 39 17.18 -6.54 0.31
CA ASN A 39 16.06 -6.13 1.18
C ASN A 39 14.71 -5.99 0.47
N ARG A 40 14.52 -6.70 -0.64
CA ARG A 40 13.29 -6.70 -1.43
C ARG A 40 12.41 -7.88 -1.03
N ARG A 41 11.14 -7.59 -0.69
CA ARG A 41 10.07 -8.58 -0.47
C ARG A 41 9.38 -8.96 -1.77
N GLY A 42 9.21 -7.97 -2.65
CA GLY A 42 8.52 -8.15 -3.91
C GLY A 42 8.12 -6.80 -4.52
N ASN A 43 7.21 -6.88 -5.47
CA ASN A 43 6.61 -5.74 -6.14
C ASN A 43 5.10 -5.81 -5.98
N GLU A 44 4.46 -4.68 -5.73
CA GLU A 44 3.01 -4.55 -5.69
C GLU A 44 2.60 -3.58 -6.80
N THR A 45 1.64 -3.96 -7.64
CA THR A 45 1.03 -3.04 -8.60
C THR A 45 -0.07 -2.25 -7.88
N ARG A 46 0.08 -0.93 -7.81
CA ARG A 46 -0.92 0.02 -7.32
C ARG A 46 -1.42 0.89 -8.48
N GLY A 47 -2.69 1.23 -8.47
CA GLY A 47 -3.34 2.03 -9.51
C GLY A 47 -3.38 1.41 -10.92
N GLY A 48 -3.02 0.13 -11.11
CA GLY A 48 -2.92 -0.47 -12.46
C GLY A 48 -1.75 0.07 -13.31
N PHE A 49 -0.95 0.98 -12.76
CA PHE A 49 0.18 1.63 -13.41
C PHE A 49 1.44 1.55 -12.56
N THR A 50 1.37 1.91 -11.27
CA THR A 50 2.56 2.10 -10.44
C THR A 50 3.03 0.78 -9.85
N VAL A 51 4.31 0.45 -9.98
CA VAL A 51 4.90 -0.68 -9.25
C VAL A 51 5.61 -0.14 -8.02
N VAL A 52 5.06 -0.43 -6.83
CA VAL A 52 5.73 -0.14 -5.56
C VAL A 52 6.65 -1.30 -5.22
N ALA A 53 7.93 -1.01 -5.03
CA ALA A 53 8.84 -1.98 -4.48
C ALA A 53 8.53 -2.16 -2.99
N LEU A 54 8.10 -3.38 -2.64
CA LEU A 54 7.94 -3.77 -1.25
C LEU A 54 9.33 -4.09 -0.71
N LYS A 55 9.86 -3.18 0.11
CA LYS A 55 11.13 -3.34 0.82
C LYS A 55 10.87 -3.60 2.30
N GLY A 56 11.92 -3.90 3.02
CA GLY A 56 11.85 -4.06 4.46
C GLY A 56 13.12 -4.67 5.00
N GLY A 57 13.09 -5.08 6.25
CA GLY A 57 14.21 -5.73 6.89
C GLY A 57 13.78 -6.48 8.12
N ARG A 58 14.69 -7.30 8.64
CA ARG A 58 14.48 -8.06 9.86
C ARG A 58 15.46 -7.60 10.92
N LEU A 59 14.99 -7.51 12.15
CA LEU A 59 15.80 -7.33 13.34
C LEU A 59 15.77 -8.64 14.12
N ASP A 60 16.94 -9.23 14.33
CA ASP A 60 17.16 -10.32 15.27
C ASP A 60 17.78 -9.71 16.52
N THR A 61 16.96 -9.52 17.56
CA THR A 61 17.26 -8.65 18.70
C THR A 61 17.05 -9.41 20.00
N VAL A 62 17.92 -9.24 20.98
CA VAL A 62 17.61 -9.62 22.37
C VAL A 62 17.08 -8.38 23.06
N VAL A 63 15.85 -8.47 23.59
CA VAL A 63 15.27 -7.41 24.41
C VAL A 63 15.26 -7.84 25.87
N ARG A 64 15.52 -6.90 26.77
CA ARG A 64 15.50 -7.08 28.22
C ARG A 64 14.39 -6.25 28.84
N PHE A 65 13.51 -6.94 29.53
CA PHE A 65 12.55 -6.33 30.44
C PHE A 65 13.16 -6.27 31.82
N GLN A 66 13.06 -5.11 32.47
CA GLN A 66 13.47 -4.89 33.84
C GLN A 66 12.23 -4.55 34.66
N LEU A 67 11.99 -5.35 35.70
CA LEU A 67 10.77 -5.32 36.49
C LEU A 67 11.12 -5.09 37.95
N TRP A 68 10.26 -4.34 38.65
CA TRP A 68 10.49 -3.89 40.02
C TRP A 68 9.35 -4.27 40.95
N GLY A 69 9.66 -4.44 42.24
CA GLY A 69 8.69 -4.67 43.30
C GLY A 69 9.23 -4.29 44.68
N THR A 70 8.35 -4.13 45.66
CA THR A 70 8.75 -3.91 47.06
C THR A 70 9.09 -5.23 47.78
N GLN A 71 8.72 -6.36 47.18
CA GLN A 71 8.99 -7.72 47.65
C GLN A 71 9.44 -8.62 46.48
N PRO A 72 10.24 -9.68 46.73
CA PRO A 72 10.70 -10.56 45.66
C PRO A 72 9.54 -11.26 44.93
N SER A 73 8.50 -11.67 45.66
CA SER A 73 7.29 -12.30 45.09
C SER A 73 6.51 -11.39 44.13
N GLN A 74 6.60 -10.06 44.30
CA GLN A 74 5.99 -9.11 43.37
C GLN A 74 6.74 -9.04 42.05
N VAL A 75 8.07 -9.17 42.09
CA VAL A 75 8.89 -9.25 40.87
C VAL A 75 8.56 -10.53 40.09
N ASP A 76 8.46 -11.67 40.78
CA ASP A 76 8.07 -12.94 40.17
C ASP A 76 6.67 -12.86 39.55
N SER A 77 5.72 -12.23 40.26
CA SER A 77 4.36 -12.00 39.76
C SER A 77 4.34 -11.08 38.53
N ALA A 78 5.18 -10.04 38.51
CA ALA A 78 5.31 -9.14 37.37
C ALA A 78 5.90 -9.84 36.14
N ILE A 79 6.90 -10.72 36.33
CA ILE A 79 7.47 -11.54 35.25
C ILE A 79 6.40 -12.49 34.69
N ALA A 80 5.64 -13.15 35.55
CA ALA A 80 4.54 -14.03 35.13
C ALA A 80 3.47 -13.24 34.34
N LEU A 81 3.05 -12.08 34.84
CA LEU A 81 2.07 -11.23 34.17
C LEU A 81 2.55 -10.73 32.81
N LEU A 82 3.82 -10.31 32.70
CA LEU A 82 4.42 -9.91 31.42
C LEU A 82 4.35 -11.05 30.41
N ARG A 83 4.74 -12.26 30.81
CA ARG A 83 4.69 -13.45 29.95
C ARG A 83 3.26 -13.71 29.46
N ASP A 84 2.30 -13.64 30.37
CA ASP A 84 0.89 -13.94 30.06
C ASP A 84 0.30 -12.86 29.13
N ASN A 85 0.64 -11.57 29.35
CA ASN A 85 0.27 -10.47 28.46
C ASN A 85 0.81 -10.67 27.04
N ILE A 86 2.08 -11.05 26.92
CA ILE A 86 2.72 -11.26 25.62
C ILE A 86 2.11 -12.48 24.90
N GLU A 87 1.86 -13.58 25.60
CA GLU A 87 1.25 -14.77 24.99
C GLU A 87 -0.19 -14.48 24.54
N ALA A 88 -0.96 -13.73 25.34
CA ALA A 88 -2.29 -13.26 24.95
C ALA A 88 -2.26 -12.34 23.70
N ALA A 89 -1.22 -11.53 23.56
CA ALA A 89 -1.06 -10.59 22.45
C ALA A 89 -0.38 -11.17 21.19
N LYS A 90 0.03 -12.44 21.21
CA LYS A 90 0.85 -13.08 20.17
C LYS A 90 0.35 -12.90 18.74
N ASN A 91 -0.95 -13.01 18.53
CA ASN A 91 -1.55 -12.84 17.21
C ASN A 91 -1.51 -11.37 16.73
N GLY A 92 -1.74 -10.42 17.64
CA GLY A 92 -1.61 -8.99 17.35
C GLY A 92 -0.16 -8.57 17.13
N LEU A 93 0.78 -9.13 17.89
CA LEU A 93 2.21 -8.88 17.69
C LEU A 93 2.69 -9.43 16.34
N ARG A 94 2.17 -10.58 15.89
CA ARG A 94 2.44 -11.12 14.55
C ARG A 94 1.98 -10.20 13.43
N SER A 95 0.78 -9.62 13.53
CA SER A 95 0.30 -8.67 12.52
C SER A 95 1.10 -7.37 12.50
N GLN A 96 1.76 -7.02 13.62
CA GLN A 96 2.67 -5.89 13.73
C GLN A 96 4.11 -6.19 13.28
N GLY A 97 4.41 -7.43 12.87
CA GLY A 97 5.73 -7.83 12.33
C GLY A 97 6.56 -8.75 13.23
N LEU A 98 6.08 -9.15 14.41
CA LEU A 98 6.81 -10.06 15.30
C LEU A 98 6.73 -11.52 14.80
N LEU A 99 7.78 -11.99 14.15
CA LEU A 99 7.82 -13.33 13.56
C LEU A 99 8.18 -14.42 14.59
N ARG A 100 9.10 -14.11 15.50
CA ARG A 100 9.55 -15.02 16.55
C ARG A 100 9.76 -14.27 17.84
N LEU A 101 9.33 -14.90 18.93
CA LEU A 101 9.62 -14.48 20.28
C LEU A 101 9.95 -15.71 21.11
N THR A 102 11.09 -15.70 21.79
CA THR A 102 11.56 -16.84 22.58
C THR A 102 12.22 -16.34 23.84
N ALA A 103 11.73 -16.76 25.00
CA ALA A 103 12.38 -16.45 26.27
C ALA A 103 13.79 -17.07 26.32
N GLN A 104 14.78 -16.31 26.75
CA GLN A 104 16.17 -16.76 26.87
C GLN A 104 16.58 -16.97 28.31
N ALA A 105 16.44 -15.93 29.13
CA ALA A 105 16.91 -15.92 30.50
C ALA A 105 15.95 -15.13 31.38
N THR A 106 15.82 -15.56 32.62
CA THR A 106 15.11 -14.81 33.67
C THR A 106 15.99 -14.84 34.89
N SER A 107 16.27 -13.66 35.46
CA SER A 107 17.06 -13.56 36.67
C SER A 107 16.21 -13.90 37.90
N VAL A 108 16.87 -14.34 38.97
CA VAL A 108 16.25 -14.38 40.30
C VAL A 108 16.08 -12.93 40.77
N PRO A 109 15.01 -12.58 41.52
CA PRO A 109 14.87 -11.25 42.09
C PRO A 109 16.04 -10.89 43.02
N GLU A 110 16.66 -9.74 42.79
CA GLU A 110 17.77 -9.22 43.59
C GLU A 110 17.34 -7.96 44.35
N PHE A 111 17.83 -7.80 45.58
CA PHE A 111 17.52 -6.62 46.38
C PHE A 111 18.50 -5.48 46.09
N ASN A 112 17.97 -4.33 45.69
CA ASN A 112 18.71 -3.09 45.52
C ASN A 112 18.56 -2.23 46.78
N SER A 113 19.60 -2.19 47.61
CA SER A 113 19.62 -1.45 48.87
C SER A 113 19.56 0.08 48.71
N THR A 114 20.01 0.61 47.57
CA THR A 114 20.00 2.06 47.30
C THR A 114 18.58 2.55 47.01
N LEU A 115 17.79 1.74 46.31
CA LEU A 115 16.42 2.06 45.93
C LEU A 115 15.38 1.43 46.87
N ASN A 116 15.82 0.65 47.87
CA ASN A 116 14.98 -0.13 48.77
C ASN A 116 13.91 -0.95 48.02
N ALA A 117 14.31 -1.61 46.93
CA ALA A 117 13.43 -2.29 45.99
C ALA A 117 14.04 -3.60 45.48
N TRP A 118 13.19 -4.51 45.04
CA TRP A 118 13.59 -5.74 44.36
C TRP A 118 13.52 -5.55 42.85
N ILE A 119 14.51 -6.09 42.15
CA ILE A 119 14.64 -6.04 40.69
C ILE A 119 14.75 -7.45 40.12
N GLY A 120 14.07 -7.69 39.00
CA GLY A 120 14.26 -8.88 38.17
C GLY A 120 14.35 -8.49 36.70
N THR A 121 15.02 -9.33 35.92
CA THR A 121 15.14 -9.15 34.47
C THR A 121 14.65 -10.40 33.74
N THR A 122 14.04 -10.20 32.58
CA THR A 122 13.73 -11.30 31.66
C THR A 122 14.06 -10.89 30.23
N ASP A 123 14.78 -11.77 29.55
CA ASP A 123 15.34 -11.55 28.22
C ASP A 123 14.58 -12.40 27.19
N TYR A 124 14.26 -11.78 26.07
CA TYR A 124 13.61 -12.44 24.94
C TYR A 124 14.40 -12.25 23.66
N GLN A 125 14.65 -13.35 22.94
CA GLN A 125 15.07 -13.30 21.55
C GLN A 125 13.87 -12.99 20.67
N VAL A 126 14.00 -11.95 19.88
CA VAL A 126 12.97 -11.43 18.99
C VAL A 126 13.47 -11.50 17.54
N LEU A 127 12.66 -12.05 16.64
CA LEU A 127 12.78 -11.79 15.21
C LEU A 127 11.62 -10.90 14.79
N TYR A 128 11.91 -9.66 14.40
CA TYR A 128 10.92 -8.66 14.00
C TYR A 128 11.13 -8.26 12.54
N GLU A 129 10.08 -8.29 11.73
CA GLU A 129 10.10 -7.83 10.35
C GLU A 129 9.38 -6.48 10.25
N PHE A 130 10.05 -5.48 9.71
CA PHE A 130 9.42 -4.20 9.39
C PHE A 130 9.21 -4.11 7.88
N HIS A 131 8.09 -3.51 7.48
CA HIS A 131 7.75 -3.29 6.09
C HIS A 131 8.00 -1.83 5.72
N LEU A 132 8.60 -1.61 4.56
CA LEU A 132 8.83 -0.29 3.98
C LEU A 132 8.27 -0.29 2.58
N ASP A 133 7.26 0.55 2.35
CA ASP A 133 6.80 0.86 1.01
C ASP A 133 7.72 1.94 0.43
N ASP A 134 8.60 1.56 -0.51
CA ASP A 134 9.41 2.54 -1.21
C ASP A 134 8.63 3.08 -2.41
N THR A 135 8.06 4.27 -2.23
CA THR A 135 7.36 5.02 -3.28
C THR A 135 8.27 6.00 -4.01
N GLU A 136 9.51 6.19 -3.58
CA GLU A 136 10.44 7.19 -4.13
C GLU A 136 11.47 6.59 -5.11
N GLY A 137 11.66 5.27 -5.09
CA GLY A 137 12.47 4.57 -6.08
C GLY A 137 11.92 4.73 -7.50
N ALA A 138 12.80 4.78 -8.51
CA ALA A 138 12.44 4.92 -9.94
C ALA A 138 11.42 3.87 -10.43
N GLU A 139 11.26 2.78 -9.70
CA GLU A 139 10.29 1.71 -9.95
C GLU A 139 8.84 2.20 -9.82
N SER A 140 8.56 3.20 -8.98
CA SER A 140 7.25 3.86 -8.89
C SER A 140 6.98 4.80 -10.07
N LEU A 141 8.03 5.24 -10.78
CA LEU A 141 7.92 6.06 -11.99
C LEU A 141 7.78 5.21 -13.26
N ILE A 142 8.10 3.92 -13.19
CA ILE A 142 7.97 3.00 -14.32
C ILE A 142 6.59 2.37 -14.27
N ALA A 143 5.67 2.93 -15.05
CA ALA A 143 4.41 2.26 -15.30
C ALA A 143 4.66 0.97 -16.09
N ARG A 144 4.46 -0.21 -15.47
CA ARG A 144 4.60 -1.48 -16.18
C ARG A 144 3.30 -1.79 -16.91
N ILE A 145 3.38 -1.90 -18.23
CA ILE A 145 2.30 -2.39 -19.09
C ILE A 145 2.44 -3.92 -19.14
N PRO A 146 1.59 -4.70 -18.44
CA PRO A 146 1.62 -6.16 -18.58
C PRO A 146 1.16 -6.54 -19.98
N ILE A 147 1.95 -7.37 -20.65
CA ILE A 147 1.68 -7.92 -21.99
C ILE A 147 1.48 -9.41 -21.79
N GLU A 148 0.31 -9.94 -22.17
CA GLU A 148 0.12 -11.39 -22.29
C GLU A 148 0.66 -11.85 -23.63
N ILE A 149 1.42 -12.95 -23.60
CA ILE A 149 2.10 -13.54 -24.76
C ILE A 149 1.45 -14.88 -25.02
N ASP A 150 0.80 -15.02 -26.17
CA ASP A 150 0.54 -16.33 -26.74
C ASP A 150 1.14 -16.36 -28.14
N SER A 151 2.30 -17.01 -28.29
CA SER A 151 2.91 -17.15 -29.62
C SER A 151 3.70 -18.44 -29.75
N GLY A 152 3.30 -19.27 -30.72
CA GLY A 152 4.03 -20.48 -31.12
C GLY A 152 5.05 -20.30 -32.26
N PHE A 153 5.11 -19.14 -32.96
CA PHE A 153 5.75 -19.09 -34.29
C PHE A 153 6.50 -17.80 -34.70
N GLY A 154 7.06 -17.03 -33.77
CA GLY A 154 8.20 -16.14 -34.07
C GLY A 154 8.01 -15.08 -35.18
N GLU A 155 6.96 -14.26 -35.12
CA GLU A 155 6.78 -13.11 -36.01
C GLU A 155 6.67 -11.77 -35.26
N SER A 156 7.17 -10.71 -35.91
CA SER A 156 7.08 -9.31 -35.50
C SER A 156 5.64 -8.92 -35.18
N THR A 157 5.37 -8.42 -33.97
CA THR A 157 4.01 -8.08 -33.51
C THR A 157 3.90 -6.60 -33.18
N VAL A 158 2.85 -5.95 -33.71
CA VAL A 158 2.39 -4.61 -33.30
C VAL A 158 1.57 -4.76 -32.02
N VAL A 159 1.95 -4.01 -30.98
CA VAL A 159 1.38 -4.06 -29.63
C VAL A 159 0.17 -3.11 -29.54
N THR A 160 -0.99 -3.58 -29.07
CA THR A 160 -2.16 -2.75 -28.76
C THR A 160 -2.60 -2.96 -27.32
N ASP A 161 -2.21 -2.05 -26.41
CA ASP A 161 -2.89 -1.81 -25.13
C ASP A 161 -3.90 -0.67 -25.34
N HIS A 162 -4.99 -0.66 -24.57
CA HIS A 162 -6.00 0.40 -24.61
C HIS A 162 -5.66 1.44 -23.53
N LEU A 163 -4.56 2.13 -23.78
CA LEU A 163 -4.06 3.24 -23.00
C LEU A 163 -4.15 4.51 -23.85
N VAL A 164 -4.60 5.59 -23.24
CA VAL A 164 -4.43 6.91 -23.84
C VAL A 164 -3.75 7.85 -22.86
N ARG A 165 -2.82 8.65 -23.39
CA ARG A 165 -2.18 9.74 -22.68
C ARG A 165 -2.73 11.05 -23.21
N TRP A 166 -3.38 11.81 -22.34
CA TRP A 166 -3.75 13.19 -22.62
C TRP A 166 -2.62 14.08 -22.14
N ASP A 167 -1.61 14.21 -22.99
CA ASP A 167 -0.57 15.23 -22.89
C ASP A 167 -0.05 15.72 -24.25
N ASP A 168 -0.65 15.24 -25.35
CA ASP A 168 -0.28 15.61 -26.72
C ASP A 168 -1.32 16.56 -27.32
N GLN A 169 -0.93 17.34 -28.33
CA GLN A 169 -1.85 18.17 -29.10
C GLN A 169 -2.98 17.29 -29.65
N ALA A 170 -4.24 17.67 -29.38
CA ALA A 170 -5.47 16.95 -29.72
C ALA A 170 -5.92 15.78 -28.81
N ALA A 171 -5.33 15.59 -27.61
CA ALA A 171 -5.81 14.71 -26.52
C ALA A 171 -6.64 13.49 -27.02
N PRO A 172 -5.96 12.43 -27.51
CA PRO A 172 -6.62 11.37 -28.25
C PRO A 172 -7.75 10.73 -27.45
N THR A 173 -8.81 10.33 -28.13
CA THR A 173 -9.90 9.60 -27.50
C THR A 173 -9.43 8.20 -27.11
N LEU A 174 -9.72 7.77 -25.88
CA LEU A 174 -9.65 6.35 -25.53
C LEU A 174 -10.84 5.65 -26.17
N GLU A 175 -10.62 4.93 -27.26
CA GLU A 175 -11.68 4.21 -27.96
C GLU A 175 -11.34 2.74 -28.04
N VAL A 176 -12.34 1.91 -27.74
CA VAL A 176 -12.22 0.46 -27.79
C VAL A 176 -13.45 -0.10 -28.48
N ARG A 177 -13.20 -0.98 -29.45
CA ARG A 177 -14.24 -1.59 -30.28
C ARG A 177 -14.27 -3.10 -30.09
N GLY A 178 -15.48 -3.67 -30.10
CA GLY A 178 -15.64 -5.12 -30.14
C GLY A 178 -15.09 -5.68 -31.44
N GLN A 179 -14.40 -6.82 -31.38
CA GLN A 179 -13.83 -7.48 -32.56
C GLN A 179 -14.65 -8.73 -32.91
N GLY A 180 -15.90 -8.55 -33.34
CA GLY A 180 -16.78 -9.49 -34.07
C GLY A 180 -16.63 -11.02 -33.86
N GLY A 181 -16.21 -11.49 -32.69
CA GLY A 181 -15.65 -12.84 -32.48
C GLY A 181 -14.85 -12.99 -31.18
N ALA A 182 -14.26 -11.91 -30.65
CA ALA A 182 -13.70 -11.85 -29.30
C ALA A 182 -14.57 -10.98 -28.38
N ASN A 183 -14.89 -11.50 -27.19
CA ASN A 183 -15.59 -10.75 -26.15
C ASN A 183 -14.56 -9.87 -25.43
N LEU A 184 -14.66 -8.56 -25.59
CA LEU A 184 -13.85 -7.64 -24.82
C LEU A 184 -14.67 -7.10 -23.65
N ARG A 185 -14.19 -7.36 -22.44
CA ARG A 185 -14.83 -6.93 -21.20
C ARG A 185 -14.22 -5.60 -20.75
N VAL A 186 -15.06 -4.73 -20.23
CA VAL A 186 -14.68 -3.46 -19.59
C VAL A 186 -15.34 -3.44 -18.22
N ASP A 187 -14.52 -3.55 -17.19
CA ASP A 187 -14.89 -3.52 -15.77
C ASP A 187 -14.66 -2.14 -15.13
N GLY A 188 -13.90 -1.27 -15.80
CA GLY A 188 -13.65 0.08 -15.32
C GLY A 188 -12.51 0.81 -16.04
N LEU A 189 -12.03 1.87 -15.40
CA LEU A 189 -10.88 2.66 -15.83
C LEU A 189 -9.88 2.81 -14.68
N SER A 190 -8.59 2.74 -14.98
CA SER A 190 -7.54 3.21 -14.08
C SER A 190 -7.01 4.55 -14.57
N ILE A 191 -6.61 5.39 -13.62
CA ILE A 191 -6.14 6.75 -13.88
C ILE A 191 -4.78 7.02 -13.24
N LEU A 192 -3.99 7.83 -13.92
CA LEU A 192 -2.78 8.44 -13.40
C LEU A 192 -2.72 9.89 -13.88
N ALA A 193 -2.80 10.84 -12.95
CA ALA A 193 -2.88 12.27 -13.25
C ALA A 193 -1.80 13.07 -12.51
N PHE A 194 -1.15 13.98 -13.23
CA PHE A 194 -0.21 14.98 -12.74
C PHE A 194 -0.78 16.35 -13.08
N LEU A 195 -1.41 17.00 -12.10
CA LEU A 195 -2.22 18.19 -12.34
C LEU A 195 -1.64 19.40 -11.61
N PRO A 196 -1.54 20.58 -12.25
CA PRO A 196 -1.18 21.81 -11.55
C PRO A 196 -2.18 22.12 -10.44
N ALA A 197 -1.70 22.75 -9.37
CA ALA A 197 -2.58 23.23 -8.31
C ALA A 197 -3.68 24.15 -8.89
N GLY A 198 -4.94 23.86 -8.58
CA GLY A 198 -6.09 24.62 -9.07
C GLY A 198 -6.55 24.29 -10.51
N TRP A 199 -5.84 23.42 -11.24
CA TRP A 199 -6.27 23.00 -12.58
C TRP A 199 -7.53 22.14 -12.53
N ASN A 200 -8.54 22.49 -13.34
CA ASN A 200 -9.81 21.75 -13.42
C ASN A 200 -9.96 20.95 -14.72
N GLY A 201 -9.31 21.38 -15.80
CA GLY A 201 -9.52 20.84 -17.14
C GLY A 201 -10.92 21.12 -17.71
N SER A 202 -11.08 20.79 -18.99
CA SER A 202 -12.34 20.88 -19.72
C SER A 202 -13.21 19.63 -19.54
N SER A 203 -14.39 19.59 -20.16
CA SER A 203 -15.33 18.50 -19.97
C SER A 203 -14.82 17.15 -20.49
N VAL A 204 -15.21 16.08 -19.81
CA VAL A 204 -14.92 14.68 -20.20
C VAL A 204 -16.23 13.98 -20.50
N THR A 205 -16.30 13.23 -21.59
CA THR A 205 -17.47 12.41 -21.92
C THR A 205 -17.07 10.95 -21.98
N ILE A 206 -17.81 10.12 -21.25
CA ILE A 206 -17.75 8.66 -21.37
C ILE A 206 -18.99 8.22 -22.14
N SER A 207 -18.81 7.38 -23.14
CA SER A 207 -19.92 6.75 -23.84
C SER A 207 -19.67 5.27 -24.11
N SER A 208 -20.75 4.52 -24.23
CA SER A 208 -20.70 3.15 -24.73
C SER A 208 -21.88 2.89 -25.65
N ILE A 209 -21.65 2.14 -26.71
CA ILE A 209 -22.67 1.60 -27.59
C ILE A 209 -22.53 0.08 -27.52
N VAL A 210 -23.55 -0.62 -27.01
CA VAL A 210 -23.52 -2.09 -26.90
C VAL A 210 -24.82 -2.64 -27.46
N GLN A 211 -24.73 -3.43 -28.53
CA GLN A 211 -25.91 -3.98 -29.22
C GLN A 211 -26.94 -2.90 -29.61
N GLY A 212 -26.44 -1.70 -29.94
CA GLY A 212 -27.26 -0.53 -30.29
C GLY A 212 -27.85 0.25 -29.11
N ILE A 213 -27.56 -0.16 -27.86
CA ILE A 213 -27.93 0.60 -26.67
C ILE A 213 -26.81 1.59 -26.37
N GLU A 214 -27.15 2.88 -26.35
CA GLU A 214 -26.22 3.97 -26.04
C GLU A 214 -26.33 4.37 -24.57
N SER A 215 -25.18 4.42 -23.89
CA SER A 215 -25.00 5.05 -22.58
C SER A 215 -24.03 6.20 -22.73
N THR A 216 -24.30 7.34 -22.08
CA THR A 216 -23.40 8.51 -22.10
C THR A 216 -23.46 9.23 -20.77
N GLN A 217 -22.29 9.63 -20.27
CA GLN A 217 -22.13 10.47 -19.10
C GLN A 217 -21.13 11.58 -19.43
N THR A 218 -21.48 12.83 -19.11
CA THR A 218 -20.59 13.98 -19.32
C THR A 218 -20.28 14.63 -17.97
N PHE A 219 -19.00 14.89 -17.76
CA PHE A 219 -18.45 15.63 -16.62
C PHE A 219 -18.12 17.03 -17.07
N SER A 220 -18.45 18.03 -16.25
CA SER A 220 -18.19 19.44 -16.57
C SER A 220 -16.70 19.79 -16.65
N SER A 221 -15.83 18.96 -16.07
CA SER A 221 -14.38 19.16 -16.02
C SER A 221 -13.67 17.83 -15.76
N VAL A 222 -12.35 17.78 -15.98
CA VAL A 222 -11.50 16.64 -15.58
C VAL A 222 -11.51 16.47 -14.06
N ARG A 223 -11.57 17.57 -13.29
CA ARG A 223 -11.71 17.50 -11.83
C ARG A 223 -13.01 16.80 -11.42
N ALA A 224 -14.15 17.18 -12.02
CA ALA A 224 -15.43 16.50 -11.76
C ALA A 224 -15.40 15.02 -12.17
N PHE A 225 -14.64 14.68 -13.22
CA PHE A 225 -14.43 13.29 -13.62
C PHE A 225 -13.57 12.53 -12.59
N LEU A 226 -12.50 13.14 -12.07
CA LEU A 226 -11.64 12.55 -11.04
C LEU A 226 -12.34 12.31 -9.71
N GLU A 227 -13.34 13.12 -9.36
CA GLU A 227 -14.17 12.92 -8.15
C GLU A 227 -14.96 11.60 -8.19
N GLU A 228 -15.17 11.02 -9.38
CA GLU A 228 -15.78 9.70 -9.51
C GLU A 228 -14.82 8.53 -9.25
N PHE A 229 -13.50 8.78 -9.23
CA PHE A 229 -12.52 7.73 -8.96
C PHE A 229 -12.38 7.51 -7.47
N VAL A 230 -12.26 6.25 -7.08
CA VAL A 230 -11.71 5.90 -5.78
C VAL A 230 -10.20 6.17 -5.87
N LEU A 231 -9.80 7.37 -5.42
CA LEU A 231 -8.40 7.77 -5.39
C LEU A 231 -7.65 7.01 -4.30
N GLU A 232 -6.42 6.63 -4.59
CA GLU A 232 -5.53 6.04 -3.61
C GLU A 232 -5.15 7.10 -2.56
N ASN A 233 -5.06 6.73 -1.28
CA ASN A 233 -4.81 7.64 -0.14
C ASN A 233 -3.43 8.35 -0.15
N LYS A 234 -2.72 8.37 -1.28
CA LYS A 234 -1.40 8.96 -1.44
C LYS A 234 -1.44 10.05 -2.51
N THR A 235 -1.96 11.22 -2.14
CA THR A 235 -1.72 12.44 -2.91
C THR A 235 -0.29 12.90 -2.62
N ALA A 236 0.59 12.85 -3.62
CA ALA A 236 1.92 13.45 -3.53
C ALA A 236 1.92 14.82 -4.20
N VAL A 237 2.63 15.78 -3.62
CA VAL A 237 2.88 17.08 -4.26
C VAL A 237 4.33 17.11 -4.70
N LEU A 238 4.55 17.19 -6.02
CA LEU A 238 5.87 17.22 -6.63
C LEU A 238 5.98 18.44 -7.54
N GLY A 239 6.87 19.38 -7.21
CA GLY A 239 7.09 20.57 -8.04
C GLY A 239 5.85 21.46 -8.24
N GLY A 240 4.92 21.48 -7.28
CA GLY A 240 3.66 22.23 -7.38
C GLY A 240 2.53 21.50 -8.12
N ASN A 241 2.79 20.30 -8.64
CA ASN A 241 1.78 19.43 -9.23
C ASN A 241 1.26 18.43 -8.19
N ILE A 242 -0.04 18.14 -8.29
CA ILE A 242 -0.75 17.15 -7.52
C ILE A 242 -0.73 15.84 -8.32
N TYR A 243 -0.19 14.80 -7.68
CA TYR A 243 -0.22 13.44 -8.18
C TYR A 243 -1.47 12.72 -7.68
N GLN A 244 -2.23 12.12 -8.60
CA GLN A 244 -3.41 11.32 -8.28
C GLN A 244 -3.41 10.02 -9.09
N SER A 245 -3.62 8.91 -8.39
CA SER A 245 -3.91 7.60 -8.98
C SER A 245 -5.21 7.06 -8.40
N GLY A 246 -5.93 6.25 -9.17
CA GLY A 246 -7.19 5.69 -8.69
C GLY A 246 -7.89 4.79 -9.69
N TYR A 247 -9.09 4.38 -9.30
CA TYR A 247 -9.91 3.46 -10.06
C TYR A 247 -11.35 3.95 -10.18
N TRP A 248 -11.89 3.87 -11.39
CA TRP A 248 -13.30 4.06 -11.68
C TRP A 248 -13.89 2.70 -12.03
N ILE A 249 -14.47 2.03 -11.03
CA ILE A 249 -14.98 0.66 -11.14
C ILE A 249 -16.48 0.70 -11.40
N LEU A 250 -16.95 -0.11 -12.34
CA LEU A 250 -18.37 -0.31 -12.61
C LEU A 250 -19.06 -1.15 -11.51
N PRO A 251 -20.37 -0.97 -11.24
CA PRO A 251 -21.31 -0.10 -11.93
C PRO A 251 -21.19 1.36 -11.52
N LYS A 252 -21.55 2.25 -12.45
CA LYS A 252 -21.65 3.70 -12.26
C LYS A 252 -22.98 4.19 -12.82
N SER A 253 -23.40 5.40 -12.44
CA SER A 253 -24.66 5.95 -12.95
C SER A 253 -24.66 5.93 -14.48
N GLY A 254 -25.64 5.26 -15.08
CA GLY A 254 -25.76 5.11 -16.55
C GLY A 254 -24.96 3.96 -17.16
N PHE A 255 -24.17 3.20 -16.38
CA PHE A 255 -23.38 2.07 -16.86
C PHE A 255 -23.64 0.79 -16.04
N PRO A 256 -23.70 -0.39 -16.69
CA PRO A 256 -23.85 -1.68 -16.01
C PRO A 256 -22.61 -2.02 -15.17
N SER A 257 -22.65 -3.11 -14.39
CA SER A 257 -21.52 -3.58 -13.58
C SER A 257 -20.31 -4.06 -14.40
N SER A 258 -20.52 -4.33 -15.67
CA SER A 258 -19.50 -4.67 -16.66
C SER A 258 -20.08 -4.39 -18.04
N ILE A 259 -19.25 -3.90 -18.95
CA ILE A 259 -19.60 -3.70 -20.36
C ILE A 259 -18.89 -4.79 -21.17
N THR A 260 -19.63 -5.54 -21.98
CA THR A 260 -19.05 -6.58 -22.84
C THR A 260 -19.28 -6.20 -24.29
N LEU A 261 -18.20 -5.92 -25.01
CA LEU A 261 -18.21 -5.59 -26.43
C LEU A 261 -18.06 -6.89 -27.23
N THR A 262 -19.13 -7.33 -27.89
CA THR A 262 -19.16 -8.60 -28.65
C THR A 262 -19.33 -8.36 -30.15
N GLY A 263 -20.03 -7.29 -30.52
CA GLY A 263 -20.24 -6.87 -31.90
C GLY A 263 -19.15 -5.93 -32.41
N ASN A 264 -18.95 -5.92 -33.73
CA ASN A 264 -18.07 -4.96 -34.43
C ASN A 264 -18.57 -3.50 -34.39
N ARG A 265 -19.82 -3.30 -33.97
CA ARG A 265 -20.42 -1.98 -33.74
C ARG A 265 -20.43 -1.60 -32.26
N ASP A 266 -20.01 -2.51 -31.38
CA ASP A 266 -19.93 -2.20 -29.96
C ASP A 266 -18.69 -1.36 -29.71
N VAL A 267 -18.85 -0.26 -28.99
CA VAL A 267 -17.79 0.72 -28.71
C VAL A 267 -17.87 1.15 -27.25
N PHE A 268 -16.71 1.31 -26.62
CA PHE A 268 -16.55 2.07 -25.40
C PHE A 268 -15.58 3.22 -25.67
N GLN A 269 -15.93 4.43 -25.23
CA GLN A 269 -15.17 5.64 -25.54
C GLN A 269 -15.06 6.57 -24.32
N VAL A 270 -13.89 7.18 -24.15
CA VAL A 270 -13.67 8.34 -23.28
C VAL A 270 -13.03 9.45 -24.11
N SER A 271 -13.70 10.60 -24.18
CA SER A 271 -13.25 11.77 -24.93
C SER A 271 -13.07 12.98 -24.01
N TYR A 272 -12.08 13.80 -24.35
CA TYR A 272 -11.82 15.10 -23.73
C TYR A 272 -12.24 16.21 -24.70
N SER A 273 -12.92 17.24 -24.22
CA SER A 273 -13.56 18.24 -25.10
C SER A 273 -12.64 19.35 -25.60
N ASP A 274 -11.48 19.55 -24.97
CA ASP A 274 -10.54 20.58 -25.40
C ASP A 274 -9.59 20.03 -26.45
N ASP A 275 -9.47 20.76 -27.56
CA ASP A 275 -8.47 20.51 -28.60
C ASP A 275 -7.11 21.16 -28.26
N LYS A 276 -7.10 22.10 -27.31
CA LYS A 276 -5.92 22.88 -26.91
C LYS A 276 -5.40 22.43 -25.55
N PHE A 277 -4.13 22.06 -25.58
CA PHE A 277 -3.39 21.49 -24.48
C PHE A 277 -2.95 22.52 -23.42
N ASP A 278 -2.82 22.05 -22.17
CA ASP A 278 -2.03 22.68 -21.10
C ASP A 278 -0.86 21.77 -20.74
N SER A 279 0.36 22.17 -21.12
CA SER A 279 1.61 21.42 -20.90
C SER A 279 2.00 21.14 -19.48
N ASN A 280 1.26 21.72 -18.55
CA ASN A 280 1.50 21.53 -17.14
C ASN A 280 0.64 20.39 -16.56
N ALA A 281 -0.36 19.89 -17.29
CA ALA A 281 -1.24 18.79 -16.88
C ALA A 281 -1.02 17.54 -17.75
N ILE A 282 -0.69 16.41 -17.11
CA ILE A 282 -0.49 15.11 -17.78
C ILE A 282 -1.49 14.11 -17.20
N PHE A 283 -2.17 13.36 -18.07
CA PHE A 283 -3.20 12.42 -17.66
C PHE A 283 -3.12 11.13 -18.47
N TYR A 284 -3.16 9.99 -17.78
CA TYR A 284 -3.21 8.67 -18.40
C TYR A 284 -4.49 7.96 -18.00
N LEU A 285 -5.18 7.41 -18.99
CA LEU A 285 -6.32 6.52 -18.80
C LEU A 285 -6.02 5.17 -19.40
N ARG A 286 -6.44 4.13 -18.71
CA ARG A 286 -6.38 2.75 -19.18
C ARG A 286 -7.67 2.04 -18.83
N LEU A 287 -8.09 1.13 -19.71
CA LEU A 287 -9.19 0.23 -19.43
C LEU A 287 -8.80 -0.86 -18.44
N ILE A 288 -9.74 -1.19 -17.58
CA ILE A 288 -9.72 -2.38 -16.72
C ILE A 288 -10.66 -3.37 -17.37
N SER A 289 -10.17 -4.54 -17.73
CA SER A 289 -10.87 -5.60 -18.46
C SER A 289 -10.83 -6.93 -17.75
#